data_AF-A0A1S8THB3-F1
#
_entry.id   AF-A0A1S8THB3-F1
#
_cell.length_a   1.000
_cell.length_b   1.000
_cell.length_c   1.000
_cell.angle_alpha   90.00
_cell.angle_beta   90.00
_cell.angle_gamma   90.00
#
_symmetry.space_group_name_H-M   'P 1'
#
loop_
_entity.id
_entity.type
_entity.pdbx_description
1 polymer ?
#
loop_
_entity_poly.entity_id
_entity_poly.type
_entity_poly.pdbx_seq_one_letter_code
_entity_poly.pdbx_strand_id
1 'polypeptide(L)'
;MSLSKKYLIVLKYCLFISIFINIYSSYSNRIFPMVLLLSLGIILTINDYIRTTKLVSNLNFTYYSSLFLTICGVMLIAYFINGVGISIYVFFSLVELLGIKAKKIKILILVHMLLFLTILILQLGVPNTVDKLSKLGIGLLNYFAVASIAYSIKAVRREKEEVNKLNEELKHTNIRLHQYILEVEELTASKERNMMAQELHDSVGHSLMALTL
;
A
#
# COMPACT_ATOMS: atom_id res chain seq x y z
N MET A 1 -8.89 5.17 13.67
CA MET A 1 -8.39 5.52 12.32
C MET A 1 -6.88 5.71 12.40
N SER A 2 -6.08 4.94 11.65
CA SER A 2 -4.61 5.02 11.73
C SER A 2 -4.10 6.42 11.38
N LEU A 3 -2.99 6.85 11.99
CA LEU A 3 -2.39 8.18 11.78
C LEU A 3 -2.22 8.52 10.29
N SER A 4 -1.78 7.52 9.50
CA SER A 4 -1.64 7.62 8.04
C SER A 4 -2.92 7.99 7.30
N LYS A 5 -4.10 7.48 7.73
CA LYS A 5 -5.38 7.81 7.09
C LYS A 5 -5.80 9.26 7.33
N LYS A 6 -5.42 9.85 8.48
CA LYS A 6 -5.73 11.26 8.79
C LYS A 6 -4.96 12.20 7.86
N TYR A 7 -3.67 11.97 7.68
CA TYR A 7 -2.84 12.75 6.75
C TYR A 7 -3.32 12.64 5.31
N LEU A 8 -3.78 11.45 4.89
CA LEU A 8 -4.34 11.24 3.55
C LEU A 8 -5.57 12.12 3.29
N ILE A 9 -6.47 12.22 4.28
CA ILE A 9 -7.68 13.04 4.17
C ILE A 9 -7.31 14.53 4.13
N VAL A 10 -6.39 14.98 4.98
CA VAL A 10 -5.89 16.37 4.97
C VAL A 10 -5.29 16.72 3.61
N LEU A 11 -4.47 15.83 3.03
CA LEU A 11 -3.90 16.03 1.70
C LEU A 11 -4.98 16.19 0.63
N LYS A 12 -6.03 15.34 0.65
CA LYS A 12 -7.15 15.45 -0.30
C LYS A 12 -7.91 16.77 -0.17
N TYR A 13 -8.10 17.29 1.04
CA TYR A 13 -8.70 18.61 1.24
C TYR A 13 -7.82 19.74 0.70
N CYS A 14 -6.50 19.69 0.89
CA CYS A 14 -5.58 20.65 0.28
C CYS A 14 -5.66 20.61 -1.26
N LEU A 15 -5.74 19.41 -1.86
CA LEU A 15 -5.92 19.27 -3.31
C LEU A 15 -7.24 19.85 -3.79
N PHE A 16 -8.33 19.65 -3.04
CA PHE A 16 -9.63 20.24 -3.36
C PHE A 16 -9.58 21.77 -3.36
N ILE A 17 -8.92 22.38 -2.38
CA ILE A 17 -8.72 23.84 -2.34
C ILE A 17 -7.92 24.32 -3.57
N SER A 18 -6.86 23.61 -3.95
CA SER A 18 -6.09 23.92 -5.17
C SER A 18 -6.95 23.81 -6.44
N ILE A 19 -7.80 22.80 -6.55
CA ILE A 19 -8.73 22.63 -7.66
C ILE A 19 -9.78 23.76 -7.68
N PHE A 20 -10.31 24.14 -6.51
CA PHE A 20 -11.27 25.23 -6.36
C PHE A 20 -10.70 26.56 -6.87
N ILE A 21 -9.47 26.90 -6.46
CA ILE A 21 -8.79 28.12 -6.91
C ILE A 21 -8.59 28.10 -8.44
N ASN A 22 -8.20 26.97 -9.01
CA ASN A 22 -8.05 26.84 -10.46
C ASN A 22 -9.39 26.96 -11.20
N ILE A 23 -10.47 26.35 -10.69
CA ILE A 23 -11.81 26.48 -11.28
C ILE A 23 -12.23 27.96 -11.30
N TYR A 24 -12.05 28.65 -10.18
CA TYR A 24 -12.40 30.06 -10.06
C TYR A 24 -11.59 30.94 -11.02
N SER A 25 -10.28 30.70 -11.12
CA SER A 25 -9.41 31.47 -12.01
C SER A 25 -9.70 31.23 -13.49
N SER A 26 -10.04 30.01 -13.90
CA SER A 26 -10.26 29.66 -15.31
C SER A 26 -11.66 30.02 -15.81
N TYR A 27 -12.67 30.06 -14.93
CA TYR A 27 -14.07 30.24 -15.30
C TYR A 27 -14.76 31.45 -14.64
N SER A 28 -14.00 32.43 -14.14
CA SER A 28 -14.53 33.65 -13.52
C SER A 28 -15.61 34.34 -14.37
N ASN A 29 -15.47 34.33 -15.70
CA ASN A 29 -16.38 34.98 -16.63
C ASN A 29 -17.57 34.09 -17.08
N ARG A 30 -17.57 32.79 -16.75
CA ARG A 30 -18.60 31.83 -17.19
C ARG A 30 -19.18 31.09 -15.98
N ILE A 31 -20.27 31.61 -15.44
CA ILE A 31 -20.92 31.12 -14.21
C ILE A 31 -21.36 29.65 -14.35
N PHE A 32 -21.97 29.28 -15.48
CA PHE A 32 -22.53 27.93 -15.67
C PHE A 32 -21.47 26.80 -15.56
N PRO A 33 -20.38 26.78 -16.35
CA PRO A 33 -19.35 25.74 -16.23
C PRO A 33 -18.63 25.80 -14.88
N MET A 34 -18.48 26.98 -14.28
CA MET A 34 -17.88 27.13 -12.96
C MET A 34 -18.68 26.38 -11.89
N VAL A 35 -20.01 26.60 -11.83
CA VAL A 35 -20.88 25.94 -10.84
C VAL A 35 -20.95 24.43 -11.07
N LEU A 36 -20.97 23.98 -12.33
CA LEU A 36 -21.00 22.56 -12.66
C LEU A 36 -19.72 21.84 -12.22
N LEU A 37 -18.54 22.41 -12.50
CA LEU A 37 -17.26 21.81 -12.10
C LEU A 37 -17.07 21.81 -10.57
N LEU A 38 -17.54 22.86 -9.89
CA LEU A 38 -17.53 22.93 -8.42
C LEU A 38 -18.44 21.87 -7.80
N SER A 39 -19.67 21.72 -8.29
CA SER A 39 -20.59 20.72 -7.77
C SER A 39 -20.07 19.29 -7.98
N LEU A 40 -19.47 19.02 -9.14
CA LEU A 40 -18.80 17.75 -9.41
C LEU A 40 -17.63 17.51 -8.45
N GLY A 41 -16.77 18.51 -8.22
CA GLY A 41 -15.66 18.40 -7.26
C GLY A 41 -16.14 18.09 -5.84
N ILE A 42 -17.23 18.72 -5.39
CA ILE A 42 -17.84 18.45 -4.08
C ILE A 42 -18.36 17.00 -4.01
N ILE A 43 -19.06 16.54 -5.05
CA ILE A 43 -19.55 15.15 -5.13
C ILE A 43 -18.39 14.15 -5.02
N LEU A 44 -17.28 14.42 -5.72
CA LEU A 44 -16.10 13.55 -5.69
C LEU A 44 -15.42 13.52 -4.32
N THR A 45 -15.28 14.66 -3.66
CA THR A 45 -14.69 14.70 -2.30
C THR A 45 -15.57 14.00 -1.27
N ILE A 46 -16.89 14.13 -1.36
CA ILE A 46 -17.84 13.40 -0.50
C ILE A 46 -17.73 11.89 -0.76
N ASN A 47 -17.72 11.47 -2.03
CA ASN A 47 -17.56 10.05 -2.39
C ASN A 47 -16.24 9.47 -1.86
N ASP A 48 -15.13 10.22 -1.99
CA ASP A 48 -13.83 9.84 -1.44
C ASP A 48 -13.83 9.74 0.08
N TYR A 49 -14.50 10.67 0.76
CA TYR A 49 -14.64 10.67 2.22
C TYR A 49 -15.41 9.43 2.69
N ILE A 50 -16.55 9.12 2.06
CA ILE A 50 -17.36 7.93 2.35
C ILE A 50 -16.53 6.66 2.07
N ARG A 51 -15.79 6.61 0.96
CA ARG A 51 -14.94 5.47 0.61
C ARG A 51 -13.85 5.22 1.64
N THR A 52 -13.17 6.28 2.08
CA THR A 52 -12.03 6.19 3.01
C THR A 52 -12.45 5.84 4.44
N THR A 53 -13.65 6.24 4.85
CA THR A 53 -14.17 6.04 6.22
C THR A 53 -14.97 4.75 6.37
N LYS A 54 -15.90 4.46 5.45
CA LYS A 54 -16.95 3.45 5.65
C LYS A 54 -16.77 2.19 4.80
N LEU A 55 -16.15 2.28 3.62
CA LEU A 55 -16.08 1.17 2.65
C LEU A 55 -14.76 0.39 2.66
N VAL A 56 -13.76 0.78 3.46
CA VAL A 56 -12.44 0.14 3.47
C VAL A 56 -12.46 -1.31 3.99
N SER A 57 -13.48 -1.72 4.77
CA SER A 57 -13.52 -3.08 5.34
C SER A 57 -14.07 -4.14 4.40
N ASN A 58 -14.83 -3.76 3.37
CA ASN A 58 -15.50 -4.69 2.45
C ASN A 58 -15.16 -4.34 1.00
N LEU A 59 -14.35 -5.18 0.33
CA LEU A 59 -14.03 -5.10 -1.11
C LEU A 59 -15.23 -5.49 -1.99
N ASN A 60 -16.37 -4.84 -1.74
CA ASN A 60 -17.64 -5.12 -2.41
C ASN A 60 -17.75 -4.33 -3.72
N PHE A 61 -18.75 -4.69 -4.52
CA PHE A 61 -19.07 -4.00 -5.77
C PHE A 61 -19.17 -2.47 -5.60
N THR A 62 -19.75 -2.00 -4.50
CA THR A 62 -19.90 -0.58 -4.16
C THR A 62 -18.57 0.17 -4.08
N TYR A 63 -17.52 -0.46 -3.57
CA TYR A 63 -16.18 0.12 -3.50
C TYR A 63 -15.59 0.32 -4.90
N TYR A 64 -15.73 -0.67 -5.79
CA TYR A 64 -15.27 -0.57 -7.18
C TYR A 64 -16.05 0.48 -7.97
N SER A 65 -17.37 0.57 -7.79
CA SER A 65 -18.20 1.60 -8.43
C SER A 65 -17.82 3.01 -7.95
N SER A 66 -17.57 3.19 -6.65
CA SER A 66 -17.07 4.47 -6.11
C SER A 66 -15.72 4.86 -6.70
N LEU A 67 -14.79 3.91 -6.84
CA LEU A 67 -13.50 4.14 -7.50
C LEU A 67 -13.64 4.52 -8.96
N PHE A 68 -14.48 3.81 -9.70
CA PHE A 68 -14.76 4.12 -11.10
C PHE A 68 -15.31 5.54 -11.25
N LEU A 69 -16.28 5.92 -10.40
CA LEU A 69 -16.84 7.28 -10.38
C LEU A 69 -15.75 8.34 -10.14
N THR A 70 -14.80 8.08 -9.24
CA THR A 70 -13.69 9.02 -9.02
C THR A 70 -12.76 9.12 -10.21
N ILE A 71 -12.40 8.00 -10.83
CA ILE A 71 -11.52 8.02 -12.01
C ILE A 71 -12.18 8.82 -13.14
N CYS A 72 -13.44 8.53 -13.45
CA CYS A 72 -14.17 9.25 -14.50
C CYS A 72 -14.36 10.73 -14.17
N GLY A 73 -14.74 11.07 -12.94
CA GLY A 73 -15.00 12.46 -12.54
C GLY A 73 -13.74 13.32 -12.51
N VAL A 74 -12.63 12.79 -11.99
CA VAL A 74 -11.35 13.50 -11.98
C VAL A 74 -10.84 13.74 -13.39
N MET A 75 -10.97 12.74 -14.26
CA MET A 75 -10.62 12.86 -15.68
C MET A 75 -11.50 13.90 -16.39
N LEU A 76 -12.79 13.96 -16.09
CA LEU A 76 -13.68 15.00 -16.62
C LEU A 76 -13.23 16.41 -16.18
N ILE A 77 -12.88 16.61 -14.91
CA ILE A 77 -12.39 17.91 -14.42
C ILE A 77 -11.05 18.26 -15.08
N ALA A 78 -10.14 17.27 -15.23
CA ALA A 78 -8.85 17.45 -15.87
C ALA A 78 -8.97 17.88 -17.34
N TYR A 79 -10.04 17.47 -18.04
CA TYR A 79 -10.28 17.95 -19.40
C TYR A 79 -10.51 19.46 -19.48
N PHE A 80 -11.30 20.02 -18.55
CA PHE A 80 -11.66 21.44 -18.54
C PHE A 80 -10.60 22.33 -17.92
N ILE A 81 -9.81 21.81 -16.98
CA ILE A 81 -8.85 22.59 -16.20
C ILE A 81 -7.52 21.87 -16.17
N ASN A 82 -6.46 22.60 -16.50
CA ASN A 82 -5.11 22.16 -16.31
C ASN A 82 -4.49 22.87 -15.10
N GLY A 83 -4.00 22.12 -14.13
CA GLY A 83 -3.44 22.68 -12.91
C GLY A 83 -2.76 21.62 -12.05
N VAL A 84 -1.79 22.04 -11.24
CA VAL A 84 -0.99 21.12 -10.43
C VAL A 84 -1.86 20.27 -9.50
N GLY A 85 -2.88 20.88 -8.87
CA GLY A 85 -3.80 20.17 -7.97
C GLY A 85 -4.56 19.04 -8.66
N ILE A 86 -5.07 19.26 -9.88
CA ILE A 86 -5.80 18.23 -10.62
C ILE A 86 -4.86 17.13 -11.14
N SER A 87 -3.65 17.48 -11.58
CA SER A 87 -2.64 16.50 -11.99
C SER A 87 -2.24 15.59 -10.82
N ILE A 88 -2.01 16.15 -9.63
CA ILE A 88 -1.72 15.37 -8.42
C ILE A 88 -2.93 14.47 -8.08
N TYR A 89 -4.16 14.97 -8.22
CA TYR A 89 -5.35 14.17 -7.89
C TYR A 89 -5.58 13.01 -8.87
N VAL A 90 -5.29 13.20 -10.17
CA VAL A 90 -5.23 12.12 -11.17
C VAL A 90 -4.22 11.05 -10.74
N PHE A 91 -2.98 11.44 -10.45
CA PHE A 91 -1.95 10.49 -10.02
C PHE A 91 -2.28 9.81 -8.69
N PHE A 92 -2.90 10.52 -7.77
CA PHE A 92 -3.35 9.96 -6.51
C PHE A 92 -4.38 8.82 -6.73
N SER A 93 -5.31 9.01 -7.67
CA SER A 93 -6.30 7.97 -8.00
C SER A 93 -5.64 6.70 -8.59
N LEU A 94 -4.55 6.86 -9.35
CA LEU A 94 -3.73 5.74 -9.83
C LEU A 94 -3.04 4.98 -8.68
N VAL A 95 -2.46 5.72 -7.72
CA VAL A 95 -1.81 5.12 -6.54
C VAL A 95 -2.82 4.33 -5.69
N GLU A 96 -4.02 4.87 -5.50
CA GLU A 96 -5.12 4.19 -4.78
C GLU A 96 -5.52 2.88 -5.48
N LEU A 97 -5.54 2.89 -6.81
CA LEU A 97 -5.83 1.73 -7.66
C LEU A 97 -4.79 0.61 -7.48
N LEU A 98 -3.51 0.98 -7.52
CA LEU A 98 -2.40 0.03 -7.36
C LEU A 98 -2.36 -0.57 -5.95
N GLY A 99 -2.90 0.10 -4.93
CA GLY A 99 -2.93 -0.41 -3.55
C GLY A 99 -3.76 -1.69 -3.36
N ILE A 100 -4.72 -1.98 -4.24
CA ILE A 100 -5.71 -3.04 -4.02
C ILE A 100 -5.24 -4.38 -4.65
N LYS A 101 -5.54 -5.51 -4.00
CA LYS A 101 -5.19 -6.88 -4.43
C LYS A 101 -6.42 -7.59 -5.02
N ALA A 102 -6.76 -7.36 -6.30
CA ALA A 102 -7.88 -8.04 -6.98
C ALA A 102 -7.70 -8.09 -8.53
N LYS A 103 -8.23 -9.14 -9.17
CA LYS A 103 -8.15 -9.31 -10.64
C LYS A 103 -8.86 -8.20 -11.41
N LYS A 104 -10.04 -7.76 -10.95
CA LYS A 104 -10.86 -6.71 -11.60
C LYS A 104 -10.17 -5.34 -11.67
N ILE A 105 -9.17 -5.08 -10.82
CA ILE A 105 -8.42 -3.83 -10.83
C ILE A 105 -7.59 -3.67 -12.10
N LYS A 106 -7.10 -4.77 -12.70
CA LYS A 106 -6.32 -4.69 -13.94
C LYS A 106 -7.11 -3.98 -15.05
N ILE A 107 -8.41 -4.27 -15.14
CA ILE A 107 -9.33 -3.60 -16.07
C ILE A 107 -9.45 -2.12 -15.71
N LEU A 108 -9.59 -1.80 -14.42
CA LEU A 108 -9.73 -0.42 -13.95
C LEU A 108 -8.45 0.40 -14.17
N ILE A 109 -7.26 -0.21 -14.07
CA ILE A 109 -5.97 0.40 -14.42
C ILE A 109 -5.91 0.68 -15.92
N LEU A 110 -6.33 -0.28 -16.74
CA LEU A 110 -6.39 -0.09 -18.19
C LEU A 110 -7.33 1.06 -18.57
N VAL A 111 -8.50 1.15 -17.93
CA VAL A 111 -9.42 2.28 -18.11
C VAL A 111 -8.77 3.59 -17.71
N HIS A 112 -8.09 3.64 -16.56
CA HIS A 112 -7.37 4.85 -16.12
C HIS A 112 -6.29 5.28 -17.12
N MET A 113 -5.49 4.34 -17.63
CA MET A 113 -4.48 4.58 -18.66
C MET A 113 -5.09 5.17 -19.93
N LEU A 114 -6.18 4.57 -20.41
CA LEU A 114 -6.86 5.00 -21.63
C LEU A 114 -7.46 6.40 -21.46
N LEU A 115 -8.14 6.66 -20.34
CA LEU A 115 -8.69 7.99 -20.05
C LEU A 115 -7.61 9.07 -19.91
N PHE A 116 -6.49 8.73 -19.29
CA PHE A 116 -5.35 9.66 -19.21
C PHE A 116 -4.80 9.98 -20.60
N LEU A 117 -4.62 8.96 -21.44
CA LEU A 117 -4.14 9.13 -22.82
C LEU A 117 -5.13 9.96 -23.65
N THR A 118 -6.43 9.71 -23.54
CA THR A 118 -7.43 10.48 -24.28
C THR A 118 -7.43 11.95 -23.88
N ILE A 119 -7.33 12.26 -22.58
CA ILE A 119 -7.25 13.64 -22.11
C ILE A 119 -5.98 14.33 -22.57
N LEU A 120 -4.84 13.64 -22.50
CA LEU A 120 -3.57 14.18 -22.96
C LEU A 120 -3.62 14.56 -24.45
N ILE A 121 -4.21 13.69 -25.29
CA ILE A 121 -4.40 13.95 -26.72
C ILE A 121 -5.39 15.09 -26.95
N LEU A 122 -6.51 15.12 -26.21
CA LEU A 122 -7.53 16.16 -26.36
C LEU A 122 -7.01 17.55 -25.96
N GLN A 123 -6.14 17.64 -24.95
CA GLN A 123 -5.55 18.91 -24.51
C GLN A 123 -4.46 19.43 -25.47
N LEU A 124 -3.62 18.54 -26.01
CA LEU A 124 -2.52 18.92 -26.91
C LEU A 124 -2.98 19.06 -28.38
N GLY A 125 -4.07 18.39 -28.74
CA GLY A 125 -4.47 18.13 -30.12
C GLY A 125 -3.56 17.10 -30.79
N VAL A 126 -3.88 16.71 -32.04
CA VAL A 126 -3.05 15.77 -32.80
C VAL A 126 -1.63 16.35 -32.94
N PRO A 127 -0.58 15.60 -32.52
CA PRO A 127 0.79 16.11 -32.49
C PRO A 127 1.33 16.22 -33.92
N ASN A 128 1.11 17.37 -34.55
CA ASN A 128 1.61 17.69 -35.89
C ASN A 128 2.94 18.47 -35.86
N THR A 129 3.44 18.82 -34.67
CA THR A 129 4.69 19.56 -34.47
C THR A 129 5.57 18.85 -33.45
N VAL A 130 6.89 19.06 -33.56
CA VAL A 130 7.88 18.46 -32.66
C VAL A 130 7.64 18.86 -31.20
N ASP A 131 7.19 20.10 -30.94
CA ASP A 131 6.84 20.57 -29.58
C ASP A 131 5.64 19.82 -28.98
N LYS A 132 4.61 19.51 -29.78
CA LYS A 132 3.46 18.73 -29.29
C LYS A 132 3.84 17.27 -29.05
N LEU A 133 4.69 16.71 -29.90
CA LEU A 133 5.19 15.35 -29.75
C LEU A 133 6.06 15.21 -28.50
N SER A 134 6.93 16.18 -28.22
CA SER A 134 7.76 16.18 -27.00
C SER A 134 6.89 16.30 -25.75
N LYS A 135 5.88 17.18 -25.73
CA LYS A 135 4.92 17.31 -24.62
C LYS A 135 4.13 16.03 -24.37
N LEU A 136 3.70 15.34 -25.42
CA LEU A 136 3.03 14.05 -25.30
C LEU A 136 3.97 12.99 -24.72
N GLY A 137 5.22 12.93 -25.20
CA GLY A 137 6.26 12.05 -24.67
C GLY A 137 6.55 12.30 -23.19
N ILE A 138 6.68 13.55 -22.78
CA ILE A 138 6.88 13.95 -21.38
C ILE A 138 5.66 13.56 -20.52
N GLY A 139 4.43 13.77 -21.02
CA GLY A 139 3.20 13.38 -20.31
C GLY A 139 3.11 11.88 -20.06
N LEU A 140 3.45 11.07 -21.06
CA LEU A 140 3.52 9.61 -20.93
C LEU A 140 4.64 9.18 -19.99
N LEU A 141 5.83 9.76 -20.11
CA LEU A 141 6.96 9.47 -19.24
C LEU A 141 6.62 9.76 -17.77
N ASN A 142 5.98 10.89 -17.50
CA ASN A 142 5.52 11.25 -16.15
C ASN A 142 4.52 10.23 -15.60
N TYR A 143 3.56 9.81 -16.43
CA TYR A 143 2.60 8.78 -16.03
C TYR A 143 3.31 7.47 -15.66
N PHE A 144 4.19 6.98 -16.53
CA PHE A 144 4.93 5.73 -16.27
C PHE A 144 5.88 5.85 -15.08
N ALA A 145 6.52 7.00 -14.89
CA ALA A 145 7.38 7.26 -13.73
C ALA A 145 6.58 7.14 -12.42
N VAL A 146 5.43 7.81 -12.32
CA VAL A 146 4.56 7.74 -11.13
C VAL A 146 4.03 6.31 -10.92
N ALA A 147 3.56 5.66 -12.00
CA ALA A 147 3.09 4.27 -11.92
C ALA A 147 4.17 3.31 -11.43
N SER A 148 5.41 3.46 -11.93
CA SER A 148 6.57 2.66 -11.55
C SER A 148 6.95 2.88 -10.09
N ILE A 149 7.05 4.14 -9.65
CA ILE A 149 7.34 4.47 -8.24
C ILE A 149 6.27 3.87 -7.32
N ALA A 150 4.99 4.03 -7.67
CA ALA A 150 3.89 3.46 -6.90
C ALA A 150 3.94 1.93 -6.82
N TYR A 151 4.31 1.28 -7.93
CA TYR A 151 4.51 -0.17 -7.97
C TYR A 151 5.71 -0.61 -7.11
N SER A 152 6.83 0.08 -7.18
CA SER A 152 8.02 -0.21 -6.37
C SER A 152 7.74 -0.05 -4.87
N ILE A 153 7.03 1.01 -4.47
CA ILE A 153 6.60 1.19 -3.07
C ILE A 153 5.74 0.02 -2.61
N LYS A 154 4.85 -0.49 -3.48
CA LYS A 154 4.01 -1.66 -3.19
C LYS A 154 4.85 -2.93 -3.07
N ALA A 155 5.84 -3.14 -3.93
CA ALA A 155 6.74 -4.29 -3.88
C ALA A 155 7.55 -4.29 -2.57
N VAL A 156 8.21 -3.17 -2.25
CA VAL A 156 8.97 -2.99 -1.00
C VAL A 156 8.11 -3.23 0.24
N ARG A 157 6.84 -2.77 0.23
CA ARG A 157 5.92 -3.05 1.36
C ARG A 157 5.63 -4.53 1.53
N ARG A 158 5.45 -5.27 0.44
CA ARG A 158 5.21 -6.74 0.50
C ARG A 158 6.44 -7.48 0.99
N GLU A 159 7.61 -7.15 0.46
CA GLU A 159 8.88 -7.73 0.92
C GLU A 159 9.10 -7.45 2.41
N LYS A 160 8.81 -6.22 2.87
CA LYS A 160 8.90 -5.88 4.30
C LYS A 160 7.92 -6.69 5.17
N GLU A 161 6.68 -6.92 4.70
CA GLU A 161 5.71 -7.78 5.40
C GLU A 161 6.23 -9.23 5.50
N GLU A 162 6.82 -9.77 4.44
CA GLU A 162 7.41 -11.12 4.41
C GLU A 162 8.64 -11.25 5.30
N VAL A 163 9.56 -10.28 5.25
CA VAL A 163 10.75 -10.22 6.12
C VAL A 163 10.35 -10.15 7.58
N ASN A 164 9.36 -9.33 7.93
CA ASN A 164 8.86 -9.26 9.30
C ASN A 164 8.28 -10.60 9.77
N LYS A 165 7.52 -11.29 8.91
CA LYS A 165 6.97 -12.61 9.23
C LYS A 165 8.07 -13.64 9.46
N LEU A 166 9.09 -13.66 8.59
CA LEU A 166 10.22 -14.58 8.71
C LEU A 166 11.07 -14.29 9.96
N ASN A 167 11.26 -13.02 10.32
CA ASN A 167 11.95 -12.62 11.54
C ASN A 167 11.21 -13.09 12.81
N GLU A 168 9.89 -12.98 12.84
CA GLU A 168 9.08 -13.51 13.96
C GLU A 168 9.21 -15.04 14.06
N GLU A 169 9.19 -15.74 12.93
CA GLU A 169 9.38 -17.21 12.90
C GLU A 169 10.78 -17.63 13.36
N LEU A 170 11.82 -16.91 12.94
CA LEU A 170 13.20 -17.12 13.38
C LEU A 170 13.33 -16.90 14.89
N LYS A 171 12.70 -15.83 15.43
CA LYS A 171 12.69 -15.54 16.86
C LYS A 171 12.02 -16.66 17.66
N HIS A 172 10.87 -17.15 17.19
CA HIS A 172 10.19 -18.29 17.82
C HIS A 172 11.03 -19.57 17.79
N THR A 173 11.72 -19.83 16.68
CA THR A 173 12.58 -21.01 16.53
C THR A 173 13.80 -20.92 17.46
N ASN A 174 14.42 -19.74 17.58
CA ASN A 174 15.53 -19.50 18.49
C ASN A 174 15.12 -19.76 19.95
N ILE A 175 13.95 -19.26 20.38
CA ILE A 175 13.41 -19.52 21.72
C ILE A 175 13.23 -21.03 21.96
N ARG A 176 12.66 -21.77 20.99
CA ARG A 176 12.48 -23.22 21.10
C ARG A 176 13.81 -23.97 21.17
N LEU A 177 14.79 -23.58 20.37
CA LEU A 177 16.13 -24.16 20.43
C LEU A 177 16.78 -23.94 21.79
N HIS A 178 16.65 -22.75 22.36
CA HIS A 178 17.15 -22.47 23.71
C HIS A 178 16.47 -23.33 24.77
N GLN A 179 15.15 -23.51 24.68
CA GLN A 179 14.41 -24.41 25.58
C GLN A 179 14.87 -25.86 25.45
N TYR A 180 15.08 -26.34 24.21
CA TYR A 180 15.56 -27.69 23.95
C TYR A 180 16.98 -27.92 24.49
N ILE A 181 17.88 -26.94 24.36
CA ILE A 181 19.22 -27.01 24.95
C ILE A 181 19.14 -27.16 26.46
N LEU A 182 18.29 -26.37 27.14
CA LEU A 182 18.10 -26.46 28.60
C LEU A 182 17.53 -27.82 29.02
N GLU A 183 16.57 -28.35 28.27
CA GLU A 183 15.98 -29.68 28.54
C GLU A 183 17.03 -30.80 28.37
N VAL A 184 17.86 -30.73 27.33
CA VAL A 184 18.96 -31.68 27.12
C VAL A 184 20.00 -31.57 28.23
N GLU A 185 20.38 -30.37 28.66
CA GLU A 185 21.30 -30.16 29.78
C GLU A 185 20.77 -30.78 31.08
N GLU A 186 19.49 -30.56 31.41
CA GLU A 186 18.87 -31.12 32.61
C GLU A 186 18.84 -32.66 32.57
N LEU A 187 18.46 -33.23 31.43
CA LEU A 187 18.42 -34.68 31.23
C LEU A 187 19.83 -35.29 31.33
N THR A 188 20.83 -34.63 30.76
CA THR A 188 22.22 -35.11 30.77
C THR A 188 22.80 -35.04 32.19
N ALA A 189 22.58 -33.94 32.91
CA ALA A 189 23.01 -33.79 34.30
C ALA A 189 22.32 -34.80 35.25
N SER A 190 21.06 -35.14 34.99
CA SER A 190 20.34 -36.20 35.72
C SER A 190 20.93 -37.59 35.42
N LYS A 191 21.24 -37.87 34.14
CA LYS A 191 21.86 -39.12 33.72
C LYS A 191 23.24 -39.32 34.33
N GLU A 192 24.07 -38.28 34.35
CA GLU A 192 25.39 -38.32 35.01
C GLU A 192 25.27 -38.57 36.51
N ARG A 193 24.32 -37.91 37.19
CA ARG A 193 24.06 -38.15 38.62
C ARG A 193 23.67 -39.60 38.89
N ASN A 194 22.79 -40.19 38.07
CA ASN A 194 22.41 -41.60 38.22
C ASN A 194 23.58 -42.55 37.98
N MET A 195 24.38 -42.28 36.94
CA MET A 195 25.57 -43.09 36.64
C MET A 195 26.59 -43.03 37.79
N MET A 196 26.86 -41.84 38.33
CA MET A 196 27.73 -41.67 39.50
C MET A 196 27.18 -42.37 40.74
N ALA A 197 25.88 -42.27 41.01
CA ALA A 197 25.27 -42.97 42.15
C ALA A 197 25.42 -44.50 42.04
N GLN A 198 25.32 -45.03 40.82
CA GLN A 198 25.48 -46.46 40.55
C GLN A 198 26.95 -46.90 40.68
N GLU A 199 27.91 -46.15 40.12
CA GLU A 199 29.34 -46.42 40.31
C GLU A 199 29.75 -46.35 41.80
N LEU A 200 29.26 -45.34 42.53
CA LEU A 200 29.49 -45.22 43.97
C LEU A 200 28.89 -46.40 44.74
N HIS A 201 27.67 -46.82 44.39
CA HIS A 201 27.02 -47.98 44.98
C HIS A 201 27.82 -49.26 44.74
N ASP A 202 28.28 -49.50 43.51
CA ASP A 202 29.04 -50.69 43.17
C ASP A 202 30.44 -50.67 43.81
N SER A 203 31.10 -49.52 43.86
CA SER A 203 32.38 -49.34 44.57
C SER A 203 32.26 -49.60 46.08
N VAL A 204 31.26 -49.00 46.74
CA VAL A 204 31.00 -49.22 48.17
C VAL A 204 30.58 -50.67 48.43
N GLY A 205 29.69 -51.22 47.60
CA GLY A 205 29.23 -52.61 47.70
C GLY A 205 30.38 -53.61 47.56
N HIS A 206 31.27 -53.42 46.58
CA HIS A 206 32.47 -54.23 46.41
C HIS A 206 33.46 -54.07 47.57
N SER A 207 33.66 -52.85 48.07
CA SER A 207 34.53 -52.59 49.22
C SER A 207 34.02 -53.28 50.50
N LEU A 208 32.71 -53.28 50.71
CA LEU A 208 32.08 -53.95 51.86
C LEU A 208 32.23 -55.47 51.76
N MET A 209 31.95 -56.04 50.59
CA MET A 209 32.15 -57.47 50.30
C MET A 209 33.60 -57.89 50.57
N ALA A 210 34.57 -57.08 50.13
CA ALA A 210 36.00 -57.34 50.35
C ALA A 210 36.45 -57.22 51.82
N LEU A 211 35.70 -56.50 52.66
CA LEU A 211 35.94 -56.37 54.11
C LEU A 211 35.28 -57.49 54.93
N THR A 212 34.23 -58.09 54.40
CA THR A 212 33.49 -59.20 55.03
C THR A 212 34.01 -60.60 54.66
N LEU A 213 34.98 -60.68 53.75
CA LEU A 213 35.66 -61.90 53.30
C LEU A 213 37.08 -61.96 53.89
#